data_AF-A0AA41QCY4-F1
#
_entry.id   AF-A0AA41QCY4-F1
#
_cell.length_a   1.000
_cell.length_b   1.000
_cell.length_c   1.000
_cell.angle_alpha   90.00
_cell.angle_beta   90.00
_cell.angle_gamma   90.00
#
_symmetry.space_group_name_H-M   'P 1'
#
loop_
_entity.id
_entity.type
_entity.pdbx_description
1 polymer ?
#
loop_
_entity_poly.entity_id
_entity_poly.type
_entity_poly.pdbx_seq_one_letter_code
_entity_poly.pdbx_strand_id
1 'polypeptide(L)' 'MADGSSDFAFPKEERADFVASDPRKFQLPSASDMRFNWVHADLAVLDREEARELVVDAWRMVVPQKVSRAYDVAHPGAAG' A
#
# COMPACT_ATOMS: atom_id res chain seq x y z
N MET A 1 3.44 -15.79 16.83
CA MET A 1 3.50 -15.89 15.37
C MET A 1 3.17 -14.50 14.87
N ALA A 2 4.14 -13.82 14.24
CA ALA A 2 3.84 -12.54 13.61
C ALA A 2 2.87 -12.86 12.47
N ASP A 3 1.62 -12.47 12.66
CA ASP A 3 0.63 -12.36 11.60
C ASP A 3 1.31 -11.62 10.46
N GLY A 4 1.37 -12.21 9.26
CA GLY A 4 2.14 -11.69 8.14
C GLY A 4 1.58 -10.39 7.56
N SER A 5 0.94 -9.54 8.37
CA SER A 5 0.33 -8.29 7.93
C SER A 5 1.34 -7.15 7.95
N SER A 6 1.26 -6.30 6.93
CA SER A 6 2.01 -5.06 6.81
C SER A 6 1.06 -3.92 6.47
N ASP A 7 1.26 -2.80 7.15
CA ASP A 7 0.56 -1.54 6.88
C ASP A 7 1.24 -0.75 5.76
N PHE A 8 0.45 -0.11 4.90
CA PHE A 8 0.95 0.88 3.95
C PHE A 8 0.04 2.10 3.85
N ALA A 9 0.61 3.22 3.41
CA ALA A 9 -0.12 4.47 3.27
C ALA A 9 -1.10 4.43 2.10
N PHE A 10 -2.34 4.84 2.32
CA PHE A 10 -3.40 4.83 1.32
C PHE A 10 -4.38 6.02 1.52
N PRO A 11 -4.90 6.63 0.45
CA PRO A 11 -5.90 7.69 0.57
C PRO A 11 -7.17 7.18 1.27
N LYS A 12 -7.69 8.00 2.21
CA LYS A 12 -8.87 7.64 3.02
C LYS A 12 -10.13 7.43 2.21
N GLU A 13 -10.25 8.09 1.06
CA GLU A 13 -11.43 8.04 0.20
C GLU A 13 -11.48 6.74 -0.60
N GLU A 14 -10.33 6.27 -1.10
CA GLU A 14 -10.28 5.08 -1.96
C GLU A 14 -10.07 3.78 -1.18
N ARG A 15 -9.61 3.82 0.08
CA ARG A 15 -9.35 2.59 0.87
C ARG A 15 -10.55 1.65 0.96
N ALA A 16 -11.77 2.19 1.02
CA ALA A 16 -12.98 1.39 1.14
C ALA A 16 -13.25 0.60 -0.14
N ASP A 17 -13.02 1.23 -1.30
CA ASP A 17 -13.15 0.60 -2.61
C ASP A 17 -12.03 -0.43 -2.83
N PHE A 18 -10.80 -0.08 -2.45
CA PHE A 18 -9.63 -0.95 -2.54
C PHE A 18 -9.78 -2.22 -1.67
N VAL A 19 -10.23 -2.06 -0.42
CA VAL A 19 -10.54 -3.20 0.46
C VAL A 19 -11.72 -4.01 -0.07
N ALA A 20 -12.72 -3.38 -0.68
CA ALA A 20 -13.85 -4.08 -1.29
C ALA A 20 -13.45 -4.90 -2.53
N SER A 21 -12.43 -4.47 -3.27
CA SER A 21 -11.88 -5.19 -4.42
C SER A 21 -11.23 -6.52 -4.00
N ASP A 22 -10.43 -6.52 -2.93
CA ASP A 22 -9.70 -7.71 -2.47
C ASP A 22 -9.70 -7.84 -0.93
N PRO A 23 -10.86 -8.12 -0.30
CA PRO A 23 -11.04 -8.12 1.16
C PRO A 23 -10.31 -9.24 1.89
N ARG A 24 -9.75 -10.20 1.14
CA ARG A 24 -8.90 -11.28 1.67
C ARG A 24 -7.45 -10.84 1.82
N LYS A 25 -7.00 -9.90 0.98
CA LYS A 25 -5.64 -9.36 1.01
C LYS A 25 -5.59 -8.07 1.82
N PHE A 26 -6.64 -7.26 1.75
CA PHE A 26 -6.66 -5.93 2.36
C PHE A 26 -7.76 -5.83 3.40
N GLN A 27 -7.43 -5.17 4.51
CA GLN A 27 -8.36 -4.94 5.60
C GLN A 27 -8.32 -3.48 6.06
N LEU A 28 -9.48 -2.96 6.41
CA LEU A 28 -9.57 -1.64 7.03
C LEU A 28 -8.94 -1.69 8.42
N PRO A 29 -8.19 -0.63 8.80
CA PRO A 29 -7.68 -0.51 10.16
C PRO A 29 -8.84 -0.41 11.15
N SER A 30 -8.58 -0.77 12.41
CA SER A 30 -9.57 -0.67 13.48
C SER A 30 -10.09 0.77 13.65
N ALA A 31 -11.26 0.93 14.25
CA ALA A 31 -11.93 2.23 14.41
C ALA A 31 -11.05 3.31 15.08
N SER A 32 -10.10 2.92 15.94
CA SER A 32 -9.13 3.82 16.57
C SER A 32 -8.05 4.36 15.62
N ASP A 33 -7.76 3.63 14.55
CA ASP A 33 -6.73 3.93 13.55
C ASP A 33 -7.33 4.47 12.23
N MET A 34 -8.67 4.53 12.11
CA MET A 34 -9.35 5.19 10.99
C MET A 34 -8.99 6.67 10.81
N ARG A 35 -8.40 7.31 11.85
CA ARG A 35 -7.85 8.68 11.77
C ARG A 35 -6.57 8.77 10.94
N PHE A 36 -5.86 7.67 10.76
CA PHE A 36 -4.65 7.60 9.94
C PHE A 36 -4.99 7.21 8.50
N ASN A 37 -4.04 7.46 7.59
CA ASN A 37 -4.19 7.22 6.16
C ASN A 37 -3.53 5.89 5.77
N TRP A 38 -3.83 4.80 6.49
CA TRP A 38 -3.18 3.49 6.29
C TRP A 38 -4.21 2.38 6.09
N VAL A 39 -3.80 1.29 5.42
CA VAL A 39 -4.58 0.06 5.21
C VAL A 39 -3.71 -1.15 5.57
N HIS A 40 -4.32 -2.21 6.11
CA HIS A 40 -3.61 -3.47 6.39
C HIS A 40 -3.59 -4.34 5.13
N ALA A 41 -2.41 -4.85 4.77
CA ALA A 41 -2.24 -5.90 3.77
C ALA A 41 -1.73 -7.19 4.41
N ASP A 42 -2.30 -8.33 4.04
CA ASP A 42 -1.81 -9.65 4.40
C ASP A 42 -0.74 -10.12 3.41
N LEU A 43 0.53 -10.14 3.83
CA LEU A 43 1.67 -10.58 3.01
C LEU A 43 1.74 -12.09 2.83
N ALA A 44 0.94 -12.88 3.55
CA ALA A 44 0.89 -14.33 3.35
C ALA A 44 0.05 -14.68 2.10
N VAL A 45 -0.91 -13.82 1.74
CA VAL A 45 -1.74 -13.97 0.53
C VAL A 45 -1.27 -13.05 -0.61
N LEU A 46 -0.65 -11.92 -0.30
CA LEU A 46 -0.17 -10.96 -1.30
C LEU A 46 1.12 -11.43 -1.97
N ASP A 47 1.17 -11.38 -3.30
CA ASP A 47 2.40 -11.68 -4.05
C ASP A 47 3.46 -10.60 -3.81
N ARG A 48 4.73 -10.98 -3.89
CA ARG A 48 5.85 -10.06 -3.67
C ARG A 48 5.89 -8.93 -4.70
N GLU A 49 5.51 -9.19 -5.95
CA GLU A 49 5.47 -8.15 -6.99
C GLU A 49 4.37 -7.14 -6.68
N GLU A 50 3.14 -7.61 -6.44
CA GLU A 50 1.99 -6.79 -6.03
C GLU A 50 2.29 -5.97 -4.76
N ALA A 51 2.88 -6.61 -3.73
CA ALA A 51 3.26 -5.95 -2.49
C ALA A 51 4.27 -4.82 -2.72
N ARG A 52 5.23 -5.04 -3.63
CA ARG A 52 6.20 -4.01 -3.98
C ARG A 52 5.51 -2.83 -4.64
N GLU A 53 4.59 -3.06 -5.58
CA GLU A 53 3.89 -1.98 -6.29
C GLU A 53 3.09 -1.11 -5.32
N LEU A 54 2.33 -1.74 -4.42
CA LEU A 54 1.54 -1.05 -3.40
C LEU A 54 2.41 -0.24 -2.44
N VAL A 55 3.53 -0.81 -1.98
CA VAL A 55 4.46 -0.09 -1.09
C VAL A 55 5.14 1.07 -1.83
N VAL A 56 5.51 0.89 -3.11
CA VAL A 56 6.10 1.96 -3.92
C VAL A 56 5.10 3.08 -4.16
N ASP A 57 3.85 2.77 -4.47
CA ASP A 57 2.79 3.77 -4.67
C ASP A 57 2.51 4.55 -3.38
N ALA A 58 2.35 3.83 -2.26
CA ALA A 58 2.24 4.42 -0.93
C ALA A 58 3.41 5.34 -0.58
N TRP A 59 4.62 4.92 -0.92
CA TRP A 59 5.83 5.70 -0.71
C TRP A 59 5.86 6.96 -1.59
N ARG A 60 5.45 6.87 -2.87
CA ARG A 60 5.36 8.02 -3.79
C ARG A 60 4.43 9.12 -3.26
N MET A 61 3.40 8.78 -2.50
CA MET A 61 2.49 9.76 -1.89
C MET A 61 3.12 10.56 -0.73
N VAL A 62 4.07 9.96 0.00
CA VAL A 62 4.66 10.58 1.19
C VAL A 62 6.04 11.18 0.94
N VAL A 63 6.68 10.85 -0.17
CA VAL A 63 7.98 11.42 -0.55
C VAL A 63 7.86 12.62 -1.50
N PRO A 64 8.86 13.52 -1.50
CA PRO A 64 8.94 14.58 -2.49
C PRO A 64 9.00 14.03 -3.92
N GLN A 65 8.32 14.70 -4.86
CA GLN A 65 8.25 14.29 -6.28
C GLN A 65 9.62 14.07 -6.95
N LYS A 66 10.66 14.80 -6.52
CA LYS A 66 12.02 14.60 -7.04
C LYS A 66 12.57 13.20 -6.74
N VAL A 67 12.20 12.64 -5.59
CA VAL A 67 12.67 11.33 -5.12
C VAL A 67 11.91 10.22 -5.83
N SER A 68 10.58 10.32 -5.90
CA SER A 68 9.77 9.37 -6.66
C SER A 68 10.15 9.34 -8.14
N ARG A 69 10.38 10.51 -8.75
CA ARG A 69 10.80 10.60 -10.16
C ARG A 69 12.18 10.00 -10.41
N ALA A 70 13.14 10.19 -9.50
CA ALA A 70 14.45 9.56 -9.60
C ALA A 70 14.35 8.02 -9.45
N TYR A 71 13.47 7.54 -8.56
CA TYR A 71 13.21 6.11 -8.40
C TYR A 71 12.61 5.49 -9.67
N ASP A 72 11.66 6.18 -10.30
CA ASP A 72 10.99 5.75 -11.53
C ASP A 72 11.97 5.61 -12.71
N VAL A 73 12.84 6.61 -12.88
CA VAL A 73 13.92 6.58 -13.88
C VAL A 73 14.89 5.42 -13.65
N ALA A 74 15.17 5.07 -12.40
CA ALA A 74 16.05 3.96 -12.04
C ALA A 74 15.35 2.58 -12.15
N HIS A 75 14.01 2.53 -12.11
CA HIS A 75 13.23 1.30 -12.09
C HIS A 75 12.08 1.37 -13.11
N PRO A 76 12.38 1.25 -14.41
CA PRO A 76 11.39 1.39 -15.49
C PRO A 76 10.28 0.31 -15.49
N GLY A 77 10.30 -0.66 -14.58
CA GLY A 77 9.26 -1.67 -14.36
C GLY A 77 8.50 -1.53 -13.04
N ALA A 78 8.52 -0.35 -12.40
CA ALA A 78 7.72 -0.02 -11.20
C ALA A 78 6.51 0.88 -11.51
N ALA A 79 6.25 1.09 -12.79
CA ALA A 79 5.13 1.82 -13.34
C ALA A 79 4.43 0.85 -14.28
N GLY A 80 3.70 -0.11 -13.71
CA GLY A 80 2.83 -1.05 -14.41
C GLY A 80 1.43 -0.90 -13.88
#